data_AF-A0A3B8U789-F1
#
_entry.id   AF-A0A3B8U789-F1
#
_cell.length_a   1.000
_cell.length_b   1.000
_cell.length_c   1.000
_cell.angle_alpha   90.00
_cell.angle_beta   90.00
_cell.angle_gamma   90.00
#
_symmetry.space_group_name_H-M   'P 1'
#
loop_
_entity.id
_entity.type
_entity.pdbx_description
1 polymer ?
#
loop_
_entity_poly.entity_id
_entity_poly.type
_entity_poly.pdbx_seq_one_letter_code
_entity_poly.pdbx_strand_id
1 'polypeptide(L)'
;MQIPRSRAVSFLPFKDELRGYRFSFFRDDMMAALAVAFMTIPQSIAYSLLAGLPPVAGIFSAIFGTIFTALLGSSRHLVSGPSTGVAILIQTSISDILYNYFPLVSGAERELLTLQILGQIVLVMGLIQIAAAFFNVSKLLQFVSRPVDLGYFAGIVVAIVVAQMFYFFGIPSIEGDQPILIKGIYFFFGLQQINWGSVGIGLFGLIFFFFLRKNTRIGLMRL
;
A
#
# COMPACT_ATOMS: atom_id res chain seq x y z
N MET A 1 30.83 5.77 -12.15
CA MET A 1 29.37 5.55 -12.24
C MET A 1 28.97 5.62 -13.71
N GLN A 2 28.81 4.47 -14.38
CA GLN A 2 28.28 4.44 -15.74
C GLN A 2 26.77 4.63 -15.67
N ILE A 3 26.28 5.76 -16.13
CA ILE A 3 24.85 6.00 -16.32
C ILE A 3 24.40 4.98 -17.38
N PRO A 4 23.47 4.06 -17.08
CA PRO A 4 23.01 3.10 -18.07
C PRO A 4 22.44 3.87 -19.27
N ARG A 5 22.89 3.54 -20.49
CA ARG A 5 22.32 4.07 -21.73
C ARG A 5 20.80 3.93 -21.65
N SER A 6 20.07 5.01 -21.93
CA SER A 6 18.61 5.01 -21.97
C SER A 6 18.15 3.94 -22.96
N ARG A 7 17.79 2.76 -22.46
CA ARG A 7 17.01 1.81 -23.22
C ARG A 7 15.74 2.56 -23.62
N ALA A 8 15.47 2.60 -24.93
CA ALA A 8 14.16 2.99 -25.42
C ALA A 8 13.10 2.21 -24.62
N VAL A 9 11.96 2.85 -24.35
CA VAL A 9 10.84 2.22 -23.64
C VAL A 9 10.51 0.92 -24.37
N SER A 10 10.90 -0.21 -23.81
CA SER A 10 10.55 -1.51 -24.35
C SER A 10 9.13 -1.78 -23.91
N PHE A 11 8.20 -1.83 -24.85
CA PHE A 11 6.79 -2.07 -24.57
C PHE A 11 6.50 -3.52 -24.13
N LEU A 12 7.49 -4.42 -24.21
CA LEU A 12 7.33 -5.85 -23.93
C LEU A 12 8.57 -6.41 -23.19
N PRO A 13 8.97 -5.86 -22.03
CA PRO A 13 10.18 -6.29 -21.31
C PRO A 13 10.10 -7.76 -20.86
N PHE A 14 8.89 -8.26 -20.57
CA PHE A 14 8.66 -9.64 -20.19
C PHE A 14 9.12 -10.67 -21.23
N LYS A 15 9.19 -10.31 -22.53
CA LYS A 15 9.60 -11.24 -23.59
C LYS A 15 11.07 -11.63 -23.48
N ASP A 16 11.92 -10.67 -23.15
CA ASP A 16 13.35 -10.93 -22.96
C ASP A 16 13.57 -11.79 -21.72
N GLU A 17 12.73 -11.60 -20.70
CA GLU A 17 12.75 -12.37 -19.46
C GLU A 17 12.28 -13.82 -19.66
N LEU A 18 11.18 -14.02 -20.38
CA LEU A 18 10.68 -15.35 -20.74
C LEU A 18 11.66 -16.15 -21.61
N ARG A 19 12.37 -15.48 -22.53
CA ARG A 19 13.40 -16.14 -23.37
C ARG A 19 14.57 -16.67 -22.55
N GLY A 20 14.91 -16.02 -21.44
CA GLY A 20 15.97 -16.44 -20.53
C GLY A 20 15.49 -17.38 -19.41
N TYR A 21 14.20 -17.69 -19.35
CA TYR A 21 13.61 -18.44 -18.25
C TYR A 21 14.02 -19.91 -18.28
N ARG A 22 14.44 -20.44 -17.14
CA ARG A 22 14.78 -21.85 -16.97
C ARG A 22 13.74 -22.52 -16.08
N PHE A 23 13.23 -23.67 -16.51
CA PHE A 23 12.28 -24.47 -15.71
C PHE A 23 12.81 -24.85 -14.32
N SER A 24 14.14 -24.86 -14.13
CA SER A 24 14.74 -25.05 -12.81
C SER A 24 14.32 -23.99 -11.79
N PHE A 25 13.97 -22.76 -12.22
CA PHE A 25 13.55 -21.67 -11.34
C PHE A 25 12.06 -21.73 -10.97
N PHE A 26 11.26 -22.50 -11.71
CA PHE A 26 9.80 -22.54 -11.54
C PHE A 26 9.38 -22.89 -10.12
N ARG A 27 10.06 -23.86 -9.50
CA ARG A 27 9.73 -24.28 -8.13
C ARG A 27 9.99 -23.15 -7.13
N ASP A 28 11.13 -22.48 -7.24
CA ASP A 28 11.52 -21.42 -6.31
C ASP A 28 10.65 -20.16 -6.52
N ASP A 29 10.38 -19.81 -7.77
CA ASP A 29 9.49 -18.70 -8.13
C ASP A 29 8.05 -18.96 -7.67
N MET A 30 7.56 -20.19 -7.80
CA MET A 30 6.22 -20.57 -7.32
C MET A 30 6.11 -20.44 -5.80
N MET A 31 7.12 -20.92 -5.06
CA MET A 31 7.14 -20.80 -3.60
C MET A 31 7.23 -19.33 -3.15
N ALA A 32 8.03 -18.52 -3.85
CA ALA A 32 8.11 -17.08 -3.60
C ALA A 32 6.79 -16.37 -3.92
N ALA A 33 6.15 -16.68 -5.06
CA ALA A 33 4.88 -16.11 -5.47
C ALA A 33 3.76 -16.45 -4.48
N LEU A 34 3.70 -17.70 -3.98
CA LEU A 34 2.76 -18.09 -2.93
C LEU A 34 3.00 -17.31 -1.63
N ALA A 35 4.25 -17.19 -1.19
CA ALA A 35 4.59 -16.44 0.02
C ALA A 35 4.18 -14.96 -0.11
N VAL A 36 4.45 -14.34 -1.25
CA VAL A 36 4.04 -12.97 -1.55
C VAL A 36 2.51 -12.86 -1.58
N ALA A 37 1.81 -13.76 -2.26
CA ALA A 37 0.35 -13.76 -2.33
C ALA A 37 -0.31 -13.85 -0.94
N PHE A 38 0.16 -14.76 -0.08
CA PHE A 38 -0.34 -14.89 1.29
C PHE A 38 -0.13 -13.62 2.12
N MET A 39 0.96 -12.88 1.88
CA MET A 39 1.22 -11.61 2.54
C MET A 39 0.37 -10.47 1.95
N THR A 40 0.22 -10.43 0.62
CA THR A 40 -0.42 -9.32 -0.07
C THR A 40 -1.94 -9.29 0.14
N ILE A 41 -2.63 -10.43 0.19
CA ILE A 41 -4.09 -10.46 0.38
C ILE A 41 -4.55 -9.71 1.64
N PRO A 42 -4.08 -10.03 2.86
CA PRO A 42 -4.48 -9.31 4.07
C PRO A 42 -4.02 -7.85 4.05
N GLN A 43 -2.83 -7.58 3.51
CA GLN A 43 -2.30 -6.22 3.36
C GLN A 43 -3.20 -5.34 2.49
N SER A 44 -3.67 -5.87 1.36
CA SER A 44 -4.57 -5.17 0.44
C SER A 44 -5.91 -4.83 1.07
N ILE A 45 -6.49 -5.76 1.82
CA ILE A 45 -7.73 -5.53 2.57
C ILE A 45 -7.54 -4.42 3.60
N ALA A 46 -6.45 -4.48 4.38
CA ALA A 46 -6.14 -3.47 5.38
C ALA A 46 -5.95 -2.08 4.75
N TYR A 47 -5.28 -2.00 3.60
CA TYR A 47 -5.01 -0.73 2.92
C TYR A 47 -6.25 -0.15 2.22
N SER A 48 -7.14 -0.98 1.68
CA SER A 48 -8.43 -0.46 1.18
C SER A 48 -9.28 0.09 2.32
N LEU A 49 -9.32 -0.59 3.48
CA LEU A 49 -10.06 -0.09 4.65
C LEU A 49 -9.46 1.21 5.16
N LEU A 50 -8.13 1.32 5.16
CA LEU A 50 -7.43 2.55 5.48
C LEU A 50 -7.80 3.68 4.51
N ALA A 51 -7.94 3.36 3.21
CA ALA A 51 -8.36 4.29 2.17
C ALA A 51 -9.85 4.67 2.22
N GLY A 52 -10.64 4.11 3.14
CA GLY A 52 -12.09 4.32 3.19
C GLY A 52 -12.87 3.56 2.10
N LEU A 53 -12.27 2.52 1.52
CA LEU A 53 -12.79 1.76 0.38
C LEU A 53 -13.23 0.34 0.80
N PRO A 54 -14.19 -0.26 0.07
CA PRO A 54 -14.55 -1.65 0.29
C PRO A 54 -13.34 -2.59 0.09
N PRO A 55 -13.21 -3.68 0.87
CA PRO A 55 -12.10 -4.64 0.80
C PRO A 55 -11.79 -5.16 -0.62
N VAL A 56 -12.84 -5.31 -1.43
CA VAL A 56 -12.78 -5.80 -2.80
C VAL A 56 -11.91 -4.90 -3.69
N ALA A 57 -11.92 -3.58 -3.47
CA ALA A 57 -11.10 -2.63 -4.22
C ALA A 57 -9.59 -2.86 -3.99
N GLY A 58 -9.20 -3.18 -2.75
CA GLY A 58 -7.83 -3.51 -2.40
C GLY A 58 -7.35 -4.79 -3.07
N ILE A 59 -8.20 -5.83 -3.05
CA ILE A 59 -7.91 -7.12 -3.70
C ILE A 59 -7.71 -6.93 -5.21
N PHE A 60 -8.61 -6.21 -5.88
CA PHE A 60 -8.47 -5.92 -7.30
C PHE A 60 -7.21 -5.11 -7.60
N SER A 61 -6.89 -4.11 -6.78
CA SER A 61 -5.65 -3.33 -6.92
C SER A 61 -4.40 -4.22 -6.90
N ALA A 62 -4.33 -5.20 -5.99
CA ALA A 62 -3.19 -6.12 -5.93
C ALA A 62 -3.13 -7.09 -7.11
N ILE A 63 -4.26 -7.66 -7.53
CA ILE A 63 -4.31 -8.59 -8.67
C ILE A 63 -3.85 -7.88 -9.94
N PHE A 64 -4.50 -6.77 -10.30
CA PHE A 64 -4.17 -6.05 -11.51
C PHE A 64 -2.79 -5.39 -11.42
N GLY A 65 -2.44 -4.82 -10.26
CA GLY A 65 -1.11 -4.24 -10.03
C GLY A 65 0.03 -5.24 -10.26
N THR A 66 -0.13 -6.47 -9.77
CA THR A 66 0.85 -7.54 -9.96
C THR A 66 0.89 -7.99 -11.43
N ILE A 67 -0.26 -8.17 -12.09
CA ILE A 67 -0.32 -8.55 -13.51
C ILE A 67 0.40 -7.51 -14.38
N PHE A 68 0.07 -6.22 -14.23
CA PHE A 68 0.70 -5.16 -15.03
C PHE A 68 2.18 -5.01 -14.71
N THR A 69 2.58 -5.22 -13.46
CA THR A 69 4.00 -5.17 -13.07
C THR A 69 4.79 -6.36 -13.62
N ALA A 70 4.21 -7.56 -13.66
CA ALA A 70 4.85 -8.72 -14.27
C ALA A 70 5.03 -8.54 -15.80
N LEU A 71 4.09 -7.85 -16.47
CA LEU A 71 4.14 -7.64 -17.92
C LEU A 71 5.04 -6.45 -18.33
N LEU A 72 4.99 -5.36 -17.56
CA LEU A 72 5.63 -4.08 -17.91
C LEU A 72 6.85 -3.76 -17.04
N GLY A 73 7.12 -4.57 -16.02
CA GLY A 73 8.23 -4.39 -15.09
C GLY A 73 9.57 -4.54 -15.78
N SER A 74 10.55 -3.75 -15.33
CA SER A 74 11.93 -3.79 -15.83
C SER A 74 12.84 -4.71 -15.02
N SER A 75 12.32 -5.34 -13.96
CA SER A 75 13.08 -6.19 -13.03
C SER A 75 12.30 -7.42 -12.61
N ARG A 76 12.98 -8.57 -12.64
CA ARG A 76 12.47 -9.90 -12.25
C ARG A 76 12.00 -10.05 -10.80
N HIS A 77 12.44 -9.13 -9.93
CA HIS A 77 12.11 -9.13 -8.51
C HIS A 77 11.14 -8.00 -8.14
N LEU A 78 10.65 -7.25 -9.13
CA LEU A 78 9.73 -6.15 -8.90
C LEU A 78 8.34 -6.70 -8.60
N VAL A 79 7.84 -6.40 -7.42
CA VAL A 79 6.45 -6.63 -7.05
C VAL A 79 5.84 -5.27 -6.74
N SER A 80 4.73 -4.95 -7.43
CA SER A 80 3.93 -3.77 -7.12
C SER A 80 2.62 -4.21 -6.50
N GLY A 81 2.13 -3.38 -5.58
CA GLY A 81 0.87 -3.61 -4.92
C GLY A 81 0.41 -2.33 -4.22
N PRO A 82 -0.73 -2.40 -3.52
CA PRO A 82 -1.20 -1.27 -2.74
C PRO A 82 -0.16 -0.91 -1.67
N SER A 83 0.04 0.39 -1.47
CA SER A 83 0.92 0.92 -0.45
C SER A 83 0.15 1.81 0.50
N THR A 84 0.56 1.85 1.76
CA THR A 84 -0.09 2.66 2.78
C THR A 84 -0.09 4.15 2.41
N GLY A 85 1.01 4.65 1.84
CA GLY A 85 1.12 6.05 1.44
C GLY A 85 0.07 6.43 0.39
N VAL A 86 -0.13 5.59 -0.62
CA VAL A 86 -1.16 5.81 -1.65
C VAL A 86 -2.56 5.68 -1.06
N ALA A 87 -2.80 4.72 -0.16
CA ALA A 87 -4.08 4.57 0.53
C ALA A 87 -4.47 5.81 1.34
N ILE A 88 -3.52 6.41 2.08
CA ILE A 88 -3.74 7.66 2.83
C ILE A 88 -4.05 8.82 1.87
N LEU A 89 -3.29 8.94 0.78
CA LEU A 89 -3.52 10.01 -0.20
C LEU A 89 -4.90 9.90 -0.82
N ILE A 90 -5.29 8.70 -1.28
CA ILE A 90 -6.63 8.42 -1.82
C ILE A 90 -7.70 8.78 -0.80
N GLN A 91 -7.57 8.34 0.45
CA GLN A 91 -8.49 8.72 1.53
C GLN A 91 -8.62 10.24 1.60
N THR A 92 -7.50 10.95 1.82
CA THR A 92 -7.54 12.39 2.03
C THR A 92 -8.11 13.15 0.83
N SER A 93 -7.81 12.72 -0.40
CA SER A 93 -8.35 13.33 -1.62
C SER A 93 -9.85 13.10 -1.75
N ILE A 94 -10.34 11.88 -1.51
CA ILE A 94 -11.78 11.60 -1.59
C ILE A 94 -12.54 12.30 -0.45
N SER A 95 -12.02 12.25 0.78
CA SER A 95 -12.53 12.99 1.93
C SER A 95 -12.73 14.47 1.62
N ASP A 96 -11.70 15.11 1.06
CA ASP A 96 -11.71 16.54 0.75
C ASP A 96 -12.73 16.88 -0.32
N ILE A 97 -12.82 16.08 -1.39
CA ILE A 97 -13.83 16.27 -2.44
C ILE A 97 -15.25 16.09 -1.88
N LEU A 98 -15.49 15.03 -1.10
CA LEU A 98 -16.80 14.78 -0.51
C LEU A 98 -17.19 15.89 0.48
N TYR A 99 -16.26 16.37 1.29
CA TYR A 99 -16.54 17.42 2.26
C TYR A 99 -16.84 18.77 1.59
N ASN A 100 -16.07 19.16 0.56
CA ASN A 100 -16.22 20.47 -0.07
C ASN A 100 -17.37 20.52 -1.09
N TYR A 101 -17.63 19.42 -1.81
CA TYR A 101 -18.61 19.41 -2.92
C TYR A 101 -19.89 18.63 -2.61
N PHE A 102 -19.86 17.65 -1.70
CA PHE A 102 -20.99 16.77 -1.41
C PHE A 102 -21.25 16.59 0.11
N PRO A 103 -21.33 17.67 0.90
CA PRO A 103 -21.33 17.60 2.36
C PRO A 103 -22.56 16.88 2.95
N LEU A 104 -23.68 16.86 2.22
CA LEU A 104 -24.96 16.30 2.68
C LEU A 104 -25.15 14.82 2.32
N VAL A 105 -24.24 14.24 1.52
CA VAL A 105 -24.40 12.86 1.05
C VAL A 105 -23.92 11.87 2.11
N SER A 106 -24.76 10.89 2.42
CA SER A 106 -24.52 9.88 3.44
C SER A 106 -25.01 8.48 3.02
N GLY A 107 -24.61 7.45 3.77
CA GLY A 107 -25.01 6.07 3.52
C GLY A 107 -24.54 5.51 2.17
N ALA A 108 -25.40 4.71 1.53
CA ALA A 108 -25.08 3.99 0.28
C ALA A 108 -24.75 4.92 -0.90
N GLU A 109 -25.36 6.12 -0.95
CA GLU A 109 -25.07 7.10 -2.00
C GLU A 109 -23.63 7.62 -1.89
N ARG A 110 -23.16 7.83 -0.66
CA ARG A 110 -21.77 8.25 -0.40
C ARG A 110 -20.77 7.19 -0.86
N GLU A 111 -21.08 5.91 -0.63
CA GLU A 111 -20.22 4.80 -1.06
C GLU A 111 -20.11 4.72 -2.59
N LEU A 112 -21.23 4.89 -3.30
CA LEU A 112 -21.24 4.91 -4.76
C LEU A 112 -20.41 6.09 -5.30
N LEU A 113 -20.62 7.29 -4.75
CA LEU A 113 -19.84 8.49 -5.14
C LEU A 113 -18.35 8.30 -4.85
N THR A 114 -17.99 7.70 -3.71
CA THR A 114 -16.60 7.39 -3.35
C THR A 114 -15.92 6.55 -4.43
N LEU A 115 -16.60 5.49 -4.92
CA LEU A 115 -16.07 4.65 -5.99
C LEU A 115 -15.97 5.37 -7.34
N GLN A 116 -16.92 6.26 -7.66
CA GLN A 116 -16.87 7.08 -8.87
C GLN A 116 -15.70 8.06 -8.85
N ILE A 117 -15.52 8.79 -7.74
CA ILE A 117 -14.40 9.72 -7.53
C ILE A 117 -13.07 8.96 -7.60
N LEU A 118 -12.98 7.80 -6.95
CA LEU A 118 -11.80 6.93 -7.04
C LEU A 118 -11.47 6.58 -8.49
N GLY A 119 -12.47 6.15 -9.27
CA GLY A 119 -12.28 5.81 -10.68
C GLY A 119 -11.72 6.98 -11.50
N GLN A 120 -12.22 8.19 -11.26
CA GLN A 120 -11.73 9.41 -11.90
C GLN A 120 -10.29 9.74 -11.49
N ILE A 121 -9.98 9.70 -10.18
CA ILE A 121 -8.62 9.93 -9.67
C ILE A 121 -7.64 8.94 -10.30
N VAL A 122 -7.97 7.65 -10.29
CA VAL A 122 -7.09 6.60 -10.84
C VAL A 122 -6.91 6.74 -12.34
N LEU A 123 -7.97 7.11 -13.08
CA LEU A 123 -7.88 7.37 -14.52
C LEU A 123 -6.94 8.55 -14.82
N VAL A 124 -7.13 9.68 -14.14
CA VAL A 124 -6.30 10.87 -14.31
C VAL A 124 -4.85 10.60 -13.90
N MET A 125 -4.64 9.88 -12.80
CA MET A 125 -3.31 9.44 -12.37
C MET A 125 -2.65 8.52 -13.41
N GLY A 126 -3.39 7.59 -13.99
CA GLY A 126 -2.88 6.72 -15.06
C GLY A 126 -2.44 7.53 -16.28
N LEU A 127 -3.25 8.50 -16.72
CA LEU A 127 -2.89 9.39 -17.83
C LEU A 127 -1.66 10.24 -17.52
N ILE A 128 -1.57 10.79 -16.31
CA ILE A 128 -0.40 11.54 -15.86
C ILE A 128 0.85 10.66 -15.82
N GLN A 129 0.75 9.41 -15.35
CA GLN A 129 1.87 8.47 -15.34
C GLN A 129 2.34 8.10 -16.75
N ILE A 130 1.41 7.90 -17.69
CA ILE A 130 1.73 7.64 -19.10
C ILE A 130 2.43 8.86 -19.72
N ALA A 131 1.91 10.07 -19.49
CA ALA A 131 2.55 11.30 -19.95
C ALA A 131 3.94 11.49 -19.32
N ALA A 132 4.08 11.26 -18.02
CA ALA A 132 5.34 11.33 -17.30
C ALA A 132 6.36 10.31 -17.82
N ALA A 133 5.92 9.11 -18.21
CA ALA A 133 6.76 8.11 -18.86
C ALA A 133 7.25 8.60 -20.23
N PHE A 134 6.37 9.19 -21.04
CA PHE A 134 6.72 9.76 -22.34
C PHE A 134 7.79 10.87 -22.21
N PHE A 135 7.65 11.75 -21.22
CA PHE A 135 8.63 12.81 -20.93
C PHE A 135 9.86 12.32 -20.13
N ASN A 136 9.96 11.02 -19.83
CA ASN A 136 11.03 10.44 -19.02
C ASN A 136 11.23 11.14 -17.67
N VAL A 137 10.14 11.54 -17.01
CA VAL A 137 10.15 12.20 -15.70
C VAL A 137 10.81 11.33 -14.63
N SER A 138 10.92 10.01 -14.86
CA SER A 138 11.71 9.10 -14.03
C SER A 138 13.18 9.54 -13.85
N LYS A 139 13.77 10.20 -14.84
CA LYS A 139 15.12 10.79 -14.71
C LYS A 139 15.16 11.96 -13.73
N LEU A 140 14.04 12.66 -13.53
CA LEU A 140 13.94 13.73 -12.55
C LEU A 140 13.75 13.17 -11.14
N LEU A 141 13.07 12.03 -11.00
CA LEU A 141 12.88 11.37 -9.70
C LEU A 141 14.21 10.95 -9.05
N GLN A 142 15.27 10.75 -9.84
CA GLN A 142 16.61 10.47 -9.29
C GLN A 142 17.22 11.65 -8.50
N PHE A 143 16.66 12.86 -8.63
CA PHE A 143 17.08 14.06 -7.89
C PHE A 143 16.29 14.28 -6.61
N VAL A 144 15.33 13.41 -6.28
CA VAL A 144 14.68 13.44 -4.96
C VAL A 144 15.74 13.15 -3.90
N SER A 145 15.85 14.05 -2.93
CA SER A 145 16.89 13.96 -1.92
C SER A 145 16.53 12.93 -0.85
N ARG A 146 17.54 12.24 -0.31
CA ARG A 146 17.33 11.27 0.79
C ARG A 146 16.52 11.84 1.98
N PRO A 147 16.71 13.11 2.40
CA PRO A 147 15.90 13.69 3.46
C PRO A 147 14.40 13.75 3.14
N VAL A 148 14.02 13.97 1.87
CA VAL A 148 12.61 14.01 1.44
C VAL A 148 11.98 12.64 1.55
N ASP A 149 12.68 11.59 1.08
CA ASP A 149 12.20 10.21 1.20
C ASP A 149 12.05 9.82 2.68
N LEU A 150 13.03 10.17 3.52
CA LEU A 150 12.96 9.92 4.96
C LEU A 150 11.78 10.62 5.62
N GLY A 151 11.51 11.88 5.26
CA GLY A 151 10.35 12.61 5.76
C GLY A 151 9.03 11.98 5.33
N TYR A 152 8.93 11.56 4.07
CA TYR A 152 7.77 10.83 3.54
C TYR A 152 7.52 9.53 4.29
N PHE A 153 8.54 8.69 4.47
CA PHE A 153 8.41 7.44 5.22
C PHE A 153 8.09 7.67 6.70
N ALA A 154 8.70 8.67 7.34
CA ALA A 154 8.36 9.04 8.71
C ALA A 154 6.88 9.41 8.86
N GLY A 155 6.34 10.19 7.90
CA GLY A 155 4.92 10.54 7.85
C GLY A 155 4.02 9.31 7.70
N ILE A 156 4.36 8.39 6.79
CA ILE A 156 3.62 7.12 6.64
C ILE A 156 3.64 6.31 7.93
N VAL A 157 4.81 6.18 8.58
CA VAL A 157 4.93 5.41 9.83
C VAL A 157 4.04 6.00 10.92
N VAL A 158 4.02 7.33 11.09
CA VAL A 158 3.12 7.99 12.04
C VAL A 158 1.66 7.68 11.71
N ALA A 159 1.27 7.78 10.45
CA ALA A 159 -0.09 7.48 10.03
C ALA A 159 -0.50 6.01 10.27
N ILE A 160 0.41 5.06 10.02
CA ILE A 160 0.20 3.64 10.33
C ILE A 160 0.01 3.48 11.83
N VAL A 161 0.90 4.04 12.66
CA VAL A 161 0.81 3.91 14.12
C VAL A 161 -0.54 4.42 14.61
N VAL A 162 -0.94 5.63 14.22
CA VAL A 162 -2.24 6.21 14.62
C VAL A 162 -3.41 5.33 14.19
N ALA A 163 -3.41 4.83 12.95
CA ALA A 163 -4.47 3.94 12.46
C ALA A 163 -4.53 2.61 13.24
N GLN A 164 -3.37 2.04 13.59
CA GLN A 164 -3.30 0.76 14.30
C GLN A 164 -3.59 0.88 15.79
N MET A 165 -3.41 2.05 16.40
CA MET A 165 -3.70 2.26 17.83
C MET A 165 -5.18 1.97 18.16
N PHE A 166 -6.12 2.33 17.31
CA PHE A 166 -7.54 2.00 17.51
C PHE A 166 -7.79 0.49 17.64
N TYR A 167 -7.26 -0.29 16.69
CA TYR A 167 -7.39 -1.74 16.69
C TYR A 167 -6.64 -2.38 17.87
N PHE A 168 -5.45 -1.89 18.19
CA PHE A 168 -4.62 -2.44 19.28
C PHE A 168 -5.25 -2.23 20.65
N PHE A 169 -5.78 -1.03 20.92
CA PHE A 169 -6.42 -0.70 22.19
C PHE A 169 -7.92 -1.08 22.23
N GLY A 170 -8.48 -1.56 21.11
CA GLY A 170 -9.89 -1.90 21.00
C GLY A 170 -10.83 -0.71 21.15
N ILE A 171 -10.36 0.49 20.80
CA ILE A 171 -11.13 1.73 20.85
C ILE A 171 -11.85 1.89 19.50
N PRO A 172 -13.17 2.13 19.47
CA PRO A 172 -13.88 2.40 18.23
C PRO A 172 -13.26 3.62 17.55
N SER A 173 -12.84 3.47 16.30
CA SER A 173 -12.36 4.59 15.49
C SER A 173 -13.53 5.47 15.10
N ILE A 174 -13.28 6.77 14.90
CA ILE A 174 -14.27 7.65 14.26
C ILE A 174 -14.68 7.04 12.92
N GLU A 175 -15.98 6.81 12.76
CA GLU A 175 -16.54 6.38 11.49
C GLU A 175 -16.36 7.48 10.44
N GLY A 176 -15.86 7.09 9.28
CA GLY A 176 -15.69 7.98 8.15
C GLY A 176 -14.30 8.61 8.01
N ASP A 177 -14.27 9.56 7.10
CA ASP A 177 -13.10 9.86 6.29
C ASP A 177 -12.34 11.06 6.86
N GLN A 178 -11.86 10.90 8.09
CA GLN A 178 -11.26 11.99 8.87
C GLN A 178 -9.72 12.06 8.74
N PRO A 179 -9.14 13.27 8.72
CA PRO A 179 -7.70 13.48 8.75
C PRO A 179 -7.00 12.76 9.92
N ILE A 180 -5.76 12.32 9.68
CA ILE A 180 -4.96 11.57 10.67
C ILE A 180 -4.79 12.32 11.99
N LEU A 181 -4.70 13.65 11.95
CA LEU A 181 -4.56 14.51 13.13
C LEU A 181 -5.80 14.45 14.01
N ILE A 182 -6.99 14.49 13.40
CA ILE A 182 -8.27 14.40 14.13
C ILE A 182 -8.41 13.01 14.74
N LYS A 183 -8.07 11.96 13.99
CA LYS A 183 -8.03 10.58 14.52
C LYS A 183 -7.08 10.48 15.72
N GLY A 184 -5.89 11.06 15.63
CA GLY A 184 -4.93 11.08 16.74
C GLY A 184 -5.48 11.77 17.99
N ILE A 185 -6.12 12.94 17.84
CA ILE A 185 -6.74 13.65 18.97
C ILE A 185 -7.90 12.84 19.57
N TYR A 186 -8.77 12.28 18.74
CA TYR A 186 -9.91 11.48 19.20
C TYR A 186 -9.47 10.24 19.99
N PHE A 187 -8.37 9.60 19.59
CA PHE A 187 -7.80 8.48 20.33
C PHE A 187 -7.51 8.84 21.79
N PHE A 188 -6.97 10.03 22.07
CA PHE A 188 -6.68 10.47 23.44
C PHE A 188 -7.94 10.63 24.29
N PHE A 189 -9.06 11.07 23.70
CA PHE A 189 -10.34 11.14 24.39
C PHE A 189 -10.97 9.74 24.59
N GLY A 190 -10.65 8.79 23.71
CA GLY A 190 -11.13 7.40 23.78
C GLY A 190 -10.38 6.49 24.77
N LEU A 191 -9.35 6.98 25.47
CA LEU A 191 -8.52 6.16 26.37
C LEU A 191 -9.29 5.50 27.53
N GLN A 192 -10.46 6.02 27.88
CA GLN A 192 -11.32 5.40 28.89
C GLN A 192 -12.05 4.14 28.39
N GLN A 193 -12.09 3.93 27.07
CA GLN A 193 -12.78 2.81 26.42
C GLN A 193 -11.82 1.66 26.05
N ILE A 194 -10.62 1.62 26.63
CA ILE A 194 -9.62 0.59 26.33
C ILE A 194 -10.19 -0.80 26.64
N ASN A 195 -10.12 -1.67 25.64
CA ASN A 195 -10.40 -3.09 25.81
C ASN A 195 -9.09 -3.83 26.11
N TRP A 196 -8.90 -4.21 27.38
CA TRP A 196 -7.72 -4.95 27.84
C TRP A 196 -7.54 -6.32 27.16
N GLY A 197 -8.63 -6.93 26.69
CA GLY A 197 -8.57 -8.17 25.90
C GLY A 197 -7.88 -7.95 24.56
N SER A 198 -8.26 -6.90 23.83
CA SER A 198 -7.61 -6.52 22.57
C SER A 198 -6.13 -6.20 22.76
N VAL A 199 -5.79 -5.46 23.82
CA VAL A 199 -4.40 -5.16 24.17
C VAL A 199 -3.61 -6.44 24.47
N GLY A 200 -4.19 -7.37 25.22
CA GLY A 200 -3.56 -8.65 25.53
C GLY A 200 -3.25 -9.48 24.28
N ILE A 201 -4.22 -9.59 23.36
CA ILE A 201 -4.05 -10.28 22.07
C ILE A 201 -2.99 -9.56 21.22
N GLY A 202 -3.04 -8.22 21.16
CA GLY A 202 -2.08 -7.41 20.41
C GLY A 202 -0.65 -7.57 20.92
N LEU A 203 -0.45 -7.49 22.24
CA LEU A 203 0.85 -7.70 22.88
C LEU A 203 1.37 -9.12 22.67
N PHE A 204 0.52 -10.13 22.86
CA PHE A 204 0.88 -11.51 22.58
C PHE A 204 1.30 -11.70 21.13
N GLY A 205 0.54 -11.15 20.18
CA GLY A 205 0.87 -11.18 18.75
C GLY A 205 2.21 -10.52 18.43
N LEU A 206 2.49 -9.35 19.01
CA LEU A 206 3.78 -8.66 18.85
C LEU A 206 4.94 -9.48 19.41
N ILE A 207 4.81 -9.99 20.63
CA ILE A 207 5.84 -10.82 21.27
C ILE A 207 6.10 -12.08 20.45
N PHE A 208 5.04 -12.76 20.02
CA PHE A 208 5.12 -13.95 19.19
C PHE A 208 5.79 -13.66 17.84
N PHE A 209 5.43 -12.55 17.19
CA PHE A 209 6.06 -12.11 15.95
C PHE A 209 7.56 -11.84 16.12
N PHE A 210 7.95 -11.10 17.17
CA PHE A 210 9.37 -10.84 17.46
C PHE A 210 10.15 -12.13 17.77
N PHE A 211 9.53 -13.07 18.49
CA PHE A 211 10.10 -14.38 18.79
C PHE A 211 10.35 -15.18 17.51
N LEU A 212 9.36 -15.30 16.63
CA LEU A 212 9.50 -15.99 15.35
C LEU A 212 10.59 -15.36 14.48
N ARG A 213 10.58 -14.03 14.35
CA ARG A 213 11.56 -13.30 13.54
C ARG A 213 13.00 -13.56 14.00
N LYS A 214 13.22 -13.62 15.32
CA LYS A 214 14.53 -13.92 15.90
C LYS A 214 15.00 -15.33 15.50
N ASN A 215 14.12 -16.32 15.55
CA ASN A 215 14.46 -17.70 15.21
C ASN A 215 14.69 -17.90 13.70
N THR A 216 13.89 -17.28 12.83
CA THR A 216 14.06 -17.44 11.37
C THR A 216 15.35 -16.80 10.85
N ARG A 217 15.79 -15.67 11.44
CA ARG A 217 17.10 -15.06 11.12
C ARG A 217 18.29 -15.96 11.47
N ILE A 218 18.18 -16.75 12.54
CA ILE A 218 19.24 -17.68 12.96
C ILE A 218 19.33 -18.89 12.01
N GLY A 219 18.20 -19.33 11.44
CA GLY A 219 18.17 -20.40 10.43
C GLY A 219 18.76 -20.00 9.08
N LEU A 220 18.51 -18.78 8.61
CA LEU A 220 19.01 -18.26 7.32
C LEU A 220 20.50 -17.90 7.32
N MET A 221 21.12 -17.63 8.48
CA MET A 221 22.58 -17.46 8.59
C MET A 221 23.35 -18.79 8.63
N ARG A 222 22.66 -19.93 8.66
CA ARG A 222 23.24 -21.28 8.70
C ARG A 222 23.16 -22.02 7.35
N LEU A 223 22.65 -21.36 6.31
CA LEU A 223 22.65 -21.80 4.91
C LEU A 223 23.59 -20.90 4.10
#